data_AF-A0A813K8J1-F1
#
_entry.id   AF-A0A813K8J1-F1
#
_cell.length_a   1.000
_cell.length_b   1.000
_cell.length_c   1.000
_cell.angle_alpha   90.00
_cell.angle_beta   90.00
_cell.angle_gamma   90.00
#
_symmetry.space_group_name_H-M   'P 1'
#
loop_
_entity.id
_entity.type
_entity.pdbx_description
1 polymer ?
#
loop_
_entity_poly.entity_id
_entity_poly.type
_entity_poly.pdbx_seq_one_letter_code
_entity_poly.pdbx_strand_id
1 'polypeptide(L)'
;HWLERRRQVDAGGTEEDGGAGARMLLQQAERKVSSMLRELESLCRQENELEAEVVLLLPQVRRVSAGVAMENSEEGKAKAKEGMEGKEGEEAKDVREELAQAAQAEEYCQVLSLVSRQLDAHRTKVWGQIAEDHKGLGSFAERLEALLTSCAALGADVAELSEQTRLELQLQGSKAPGAEAAAAWALPLGLADEDLRSECISVSSNKEAASCARLLGGVDKAHAAYGGWTPARDSPEEYVQVDLGGPFW
;
A
#
# COMPACT_ATOMS: atom_id res chain seq x y z
N HIS A 1 -38.56 15.74 -21.45
CA HIS A 1 -38.36 17.16 -21.86
C HIS A 1 -37.14 17.41 -22.76
N TRP A 2 -35.91 16.95 -22.46
CA TRP A 2 -34.74 17.18 -23.35
C TRP A 2 -34.88 16.55 -24.75
N LEU A 3 -35.42 15.32 -24.82
CA LEU A 3 -35.67 14.63 -26.09
C LEU A 3 -36.73 15.31 -26.98
N GLU A 4 -37.65 16.08 -26.40
CA GLU A 4 -38.66 16.86 -27.14
C GLU A 4 -38.09 18.17 -27.70
N ARG A 5 -37.20 18.86 -26.96
CA ARG A 5 -36.47 20.02 -27.52
C ARG A 5 -35.58 19.62 -28.69
N ARG A 6 -34.93 18.45 -28.60
CA ARG A 6 -34.09 17.93 -29.70
C ARG A 6 -34.91 17.70 -30.98
N ARG A 7 -36.15 17.21 -30.86
CA ARG A 7 -37.08 17.07 -32.00
C ARG A 7 -37.57 18.40 -32.56
N GLN A 8 -37.70 19.44 -31.73
CA GLN A 8 -38.10 20.77 -32.20
C GLN A 8 -36.97 21.50 -32.95
N VAL A 9 -35.72 21.27 -32.58
CA VAL A 9 -34.55 21.81 -33.29
C VAL A 9 -34.39 21.14 -34.66
N ASP A 10 -34.60 19.82 -34.75
CA ASP A 10 -34.57 19.09 -36.04
C ASP A 10 -35.73 19.49 -36.98
N ALA A 11 -36.78 20.13 -36.46
CA ALA A 11 -37.95 20.60 -37.21
C ALA A 11 -37.80 22.04 -37.77
N GLY A 12 -36.61 22.64 -37.70
CA GLY A 12 -36.33 23.94 -38.33
C GLY A 12 -36.71 25.17 -37.49
N GLY A 13 -36.78 25.02 -36.17
CA GLY A 13 -36.87 26.17 -35.26
C GLY A 13 -35.60 27.01 -35.30
N THR A 14 -35.70 28.28 -35.71
CA THR A 14 -34.61 29.26 -35.65
C THR A 14 -34.30 29.60 -34.19
N GLU A 15 -33.40 28.85 -33.56
CA GLU A 15 -32.82 29.22 -32.27
C GLU A 15 -31.89 30.43 -32.44
N GLU A 16 -32.13 31.46 -31.63
CA GLU A 16 -31.20 32.55 -31.39
C GLU A 16 -29.81 32.02 -30.98
N ASP A 17 -28.74 32.69 -31.43
CA ASP A 17 -27.31 32.33 -31.43
C ASP A 17 -26.66 31.84 -30.10
N GLY A 18 -27.39 31.67 -29.00
CA GLY A 18 -26.88 31.18 -27.72
C GLY A 18 -26.35 29.73 -27.74
N GLY A 19 -26.75 28.91 -28.72
CA GLY A 19 -26.36 27.50 -28.79
C GLY A 19 -24.94 27.23 -29.30
N ALA A 20 -24.33 28.15 -30.07
CA ALA A 20 -23.03 27.92 -30.69
C ALA A 20 -21.89 27.89 -29.66
N GLY A 21 -21.92 28.79 -28.67
CA GLY A 21 -20.93 28.84 -27.58
C GLY A 21 -20.99 27.61 -26.68
N ALA A 22 -22.19 27.17 -26.30
CA ALA A 22 -22.38 25.96 -25.50
C ALA A 22 -21.88 24.69 -26.22
N ARG A 23 -22.16 24.56 -27.52
CA ARG A 23 -21.63 23.45 -28.34
C ARG A 23 -20.10 23.45 -28.41
N MET A 24 -19.48 24.62 -28.52
CA MET A 24 -18.03 24.75 -28.54
C MET A 24 -17.39 24.37 -27.20
N LEU A 25 -17.98 24.79 -26.07
CA LEU A 25 -17.51 24.42 -24.73
C LEU A 25 -17.63 22.92 -24.48
N LEU A 26 -18.73 22.29 -24.88
CA LEU A 26 -18.90 20.84 -24.81
C LEU A 26 -17.85 20.11 -25.65
N GLN A 27 -17.57 20.56 -26.87
CA GLN A 27 -16.49 19.97 -27.68
C GLN A 27 -15.10 20.15 -27.05
N GLN A 28 -14.83 21.27 -26.39
CA GLN A 28 -13.57 21.45 -25.66
C GLN A 28 -13.49 20.50 -24.45
N ALA A 29 -14.57 20.36 -23.70
CA ALA A 29 -14.66 19.40 -22.60
C ALA A 29 -14.43 17.97 -23.10
N GLU A 30 -15.09 17.56 -24.18
CA GLU A 30 -14.91 16.23 -24.80
C GLU A 30 -13.46 15.97 -25.22
N ARG A 31 -12.79 16.95 -25.84
CA ARG A 31 -11.36 16.84 -26.21
C ARG A 31 -10.47 16.72 -24.97
N LYS A 32 -10.76 17.49 -23.92
CA LYS A 32 -9.97 17.45 -22.68
C LYS A 32 -10.17 16.13 -21.94
N VAL A 33 -11.41 15.64 -21.83
CA VAL A 33 -11.73 14.32 -21.26
C VAL A 33 -11.03 13.21 -22.06
N SER A 34 -11.10 13.26 -23.40
CA SER A 34 -10.41 12.29 -24.26
C SER A 34 -8.89 12.31 -24.06
N SER A 35 -8.30 13.48 -23.84
CA SER A 35 -6.88 13.62 -23.55
C SER A 35 -6.53 13.02 -22.19
N MET A 36 -7.34 13.29 -21.16
CA MET A 36 -7.13 12.74 -19.81
C MET A 36 -7.27 11.22 -19.78
N LEU A 37 -8.23 10.66 -20.53
CA LEU A 37 -8.38 9.20 -20.64
C LEU A 37 -7.15 8.53 -21.24
N ARG A 38 -6.54 9.12 -22.28
CA ARG A 38 -5.28 8.59 -22.86
C ARG A 38 -4.11 8.66 -21.89
N GLU A 39 -4.04 9.71 -21.09
CA GLU A 39 -3.02 9.88 -20.06
C GLU A 39 -3.18 8.84 -18.94
N LEU A 40 -4.42 8.61 -18.48
CA LEU A 40 -4.74 7.55 -17.53
C LEU A 40 -4.40 6.16 -18.07
N GLU A 41 -4.73 5.86 -19.32
CA GLU A 41 -4.33 4.61 -19.98
C GLU A 41 -2.80 4.45 -20.04
N SER A 42 -2.07 5.54 -20.30
CA SER A 42 -0.61 5.54 -20.33
C SER A 42 -0.01 5.28 -18.95
N LEU A 43 -0.53 5.93 -17.91
CA LEU A 43 -0.09 5.73 -16.53
C LEU A 43 -0.37 4.29 -16.06
N CYS A 44 -1.55 3.75 -16.39
CA CYS A 44 -1.89 2.36 -16.09
C CYS A 44 -0.93 1.37 -16.77
N ARG A 45 -0.48 1.64 -18.01
CA ARG A 45 0.57 0.81 -18.64
C ARG A 45 1.90 0.88 -17.91
N GLN A 46 2.33 2.08 -17.50
CA GLN A 46 3.58 2.26 -16.75
C GLN A 46 3.54 1.57 -15.39
N GLU A 47 2.39 1.61 -14.70
CA GLU A 47 2.19 0.91 -13.43
C GLU A 47 2.30 -0.61 -13.61
N ASN A 48 1.66 -1.17 -14.62
CA ASN A 48 1.77 -2.60 -14.95
C ASN A 48 3.20 -3.01 -15.32
N GLU A 49 3.94 -2.16 -16.05
CA GLU A 49 5.35 -2.41 -16.39
C GLU A 49 6.24 -2.44 -15.13
N LEU A 50 6.06 -1.48 -14.22
CA LEU A 50 6.78 -1.45 -12.95
C LEU A 50 6.42 -2.62 -12.03
N GLU A 51 5.15 -3.01 -11.97
CA GLU A 51 4.72 -4.18 -11.20
C GLU A 51 5.39 -5.46 -11.74
N ALA A 52 5.44 -5.61 -13.06
CA ALA A 52 6.13 -6.74 -13.69
C ALA A 52 7.63 -6.76 -13.36
N GLU A 53 8.30 -5.60 -13.36
CA GLU A 53 9.71 -5.49 -12.96
C GLU A 53 9.93 -5.87 -11.48
N VAL A 54 9.06 -5.39 -10.58
CA VAL A 54 9.12 -5.73 -9.14
C VAL A 54 8.93 -7.23 -8.92
N VAL A 55 7.99 -7.85 -9.62
CA VAL A 55 7.74 -9.30 -9.56
C VAL A 55 8.97 -10.11 -9.99
N LEU A 56 9.75 -9.62 -10.96
CA LEU A 56 11.00 -10.27 -11.39
C LEU A 56 12.13 -10.13 -10.35
N LEU A 57 12.17 -9.02 -9.60
CA LEU A 57 13.18 -8.76 -8.58
C LEU A 57 12.90 -9.50 -7.26
N LEU A 58 11.63 -9.70 -6.90
CA LEU A 58 11.23 -10.35 -5.65
C LEU A 58 11.88 -11.73 -5.41
N PRO A 59 11.96 -12.65 -6.39
CA PRO A 59 12.66 -13.93 -6.22
C PRO A 59 14.17 -13.81 -5.99
N GLN A 60 14.82 -12.76 -6.51
CA GLN A 60 16.24 -12.51 -6.26
C GLN A 60 16.45 -12.03 -4.84
N VAL A 61 15.63 -11.08 -4.37
CA VAL A 61 15.65 -10.60 -2.98
C VAL A 61 15.36 -11.74 -2.00
N ARG A 62 14.38 -12.60 -2.30
CA ARG A 62 14.07 -13.80 -1.50
C ARG A 62 15.21 -14.82 -1.48
N ARG A 63 15.91 -15.03 -2.61
CA ARG A 63 17.07 -15.94 -2.64
C ARG A 63 18.24 -15.39 -1.84
N VAL A 64 18.54 -14.10 -1.97
CA VAL A 64 19.63 -13.47 -1.23
C VAL A 64 19.33 -13.50 0.27
N SER A 65 18.13 -13.11 0.68
CA SER A 65 17.73 -13.17 2.11
C SER A 65 17.72 -14.60 2.66
N ALA A 66 17.24 -15.59 1.89
CA ALA A 66 17.27 -16.99 2.32
C ALA A 66 18.69 -17.57 2.37
N GLY A 67 19.57 -17.19 1.42
CA GLY A 67 20.99 -17.57 1.43
C GLY A 67 21.69 -17.05 2.68
N VAL A 68 21.51 -15.76 2.99
CA VAL A 68 22.03 -15.13 4.21
C VAL A 68 21.49 -15.82 5.47
N ALA A 69 20.20 -16.18 5.51
CA ALA A 69 19.61 -16.86 6.66
C ALA A 69 20.13 -18.31 6.85
N MET A 70 20.40 -19.03 5.75
CA MET A 70 20.93 -20.40 5.79
C MET A 70 22.40 -20.42 6.22
N GLU A 71 23.21 -19.49 5.69
CA GLU A 71 24.63 -19.35 6.06
C GLU A 71 24.77 -19.06 7.57
N ASN A 72 23.97 -18.14 8.10
CA ASN A 72 23.88 -17.86 9.54
C ASN A 72 23.41 -19.08 10.38
N SER A 73 22.58 -19.97 9.82
CA SER A 73 22.09 -21.15 10.54
C SER A 73 23.04 -22.35 10.49
N GLU A 74 23.84 -22.50 9.43
CA GLU A 74 24.80 -23.60 9.30
C GLU A 74 26.08 -23.30 10.10
N GLU A 75 26.55 -22.05 10.10
CA GLU A 75 27.64 -21.61 10.98
C GLU A 75 27.29 -21.77 12.48
N GLY A 76 26.04 -21.47 12.87
CA GLY A 76 25.58 -21.65 14.25
C GLY A 76 25.53 -23.12 14.69
N LYS A 77 25.29 -24.06 13.76
CA LYS A 77 25.20 -25.50 14.05
C LYS A 77 26.54 -26.22 14.00
N ALA A 78 27.49 -25.77 13.17
CA ALA A 78 28.85 -26.31 13.15
C ALA A 78 29.58 -26.02 14.48
N LYS A 79 29.45 -24.79 15.00
CA LYS A 79 30.06 -24.36 16.27
C LYS A 79 29.48 -25.08 17.50
N ALA A 80 28.22 -25.51 17.44
CA ALA A 80 27.62 -26.30 18.52
C ALA A 80 28.14 -27.75 18.58
N LYS A 81 28.80 -28.25 17.53
CA LYS A 81 29.22 -29.66 17.43
C LYS A 81 30.73 -29.87 17.60
N GLU A 82 31.55 -28.83 17.44
CA GLU A 82 33.01 -28.92 17.47
C GLU A 82 33.65 -28.48 18.81
N GLY A 83 32.86 -27.93 19.74
CA GLY A 83 33.33 -27.48 21.06
C GLY A 83 33.59 -28.59 22.11
N MET A 84 33.83 -29.85 21.72
CA MET A 84 33.98 -30.93 22.71
C MET A 84 35.23 -31.81 22.64
N GLU A 85 36.04 -31.81 21.58
CA GLU A 85 37.31 -32.57 21.60
C GLU A 85 38.44 -31.82 20.90
N GLY A 86 39.47 -31.45 21.69
CA GLY A 86 40.38 -30.35 21.39
C GLY A 86 41.50 -30.61 20.39
N LYS A 87 42.04 -29.49 19.87
CA LYS A 87 43.34 -29.35 19.19
C LYS A 87 43.68 -27.86 19.08
N GLU A 88 44.59 -27.39 19.92
CA GLU A 88 45.06 -25.99 20.07
C GLU A 88 45.85 -25.43 18.86
N GLY A 89 45.62 -25.92 17.64
CA GLY A 89 46.37 -25.53 16.44
C GLY A 89 45.55 -25.14 15.20
N GLU A 90 44.30 -25.60 15.09
CA GLU A 90 43.39 -25.28 13.97
C GLU A 90 42.45 -24.09 14.26
N GLU A 91 42.23 -23.77 15.54
CA GLU A 91 41.34 -22.69 16.01
C GLU A 91 41.66 -21.30 15.44
N ALA A 92 42.93 -21.01 15.13
CA ALA A 92 43.32 -19.70 14.60
C ALA A 92 42.88 -19.47 13.15
N LYS A 93 42.60 -20.54 12.39
CA LYS A 93 42.21 -20.43 10.98
C LYS A 93 40.69 -20.27 10.85
N ASP A 94 39.93 -21.00 11.64
CA ASP A 94 38.46 -20.92 11.66
C ASP A 94 37.97 -19.57 12.20
N VAL A 95 38.60 -19.04 13.25
CA VAL A 95 38.28 -17.69 13.77
C VAL A 95 38.52 -16.60 12.71
N ARG A 96 39.49 -16.78 11.82
CA ARG A 96 39.79 -15.82 10.76
C ARG A 96 38.78 -15.88 9.61
N GLU A 97 38.27 -17.07 9.30
CA GLU A 97 37.21 -17.27 8.29
C GLU A 97 35.85 -16.76 8.82
N GLU A 98 35.55 -16.99 10.09
CA GLU A 98 34.35 -16.48 10.77
C GLU A 98 34.32 -14.94 10.82
N LEU A 99 35.45 -14.31 11.15
CA LEU A 99 35.56 -12.84 11.12
C LEU A 99 35.40 -12.27 9.70
N ALA A 100 35.79 -13.02 8.66
CA ALA A 100 35.60 -12.60 7.28
C ALA A 100 34.14 -12.72 6.83
N GLN A 101 33.44 -13.79 7.22
CA GLN A 101 32.02 -13.98 6.91
C GLN A 101 31.14 -12.98 7.68
N ALA A 102 31.43 -12.73 8.95
CA ALA A 102 30.74 -11.71 9.74
C ALA A 102 30.90 -10.30 9.13
N ALA A 103 32.10 -9.95 8.65
CA ALA A 103 32.34 -8.70 7.94
C ALA A 103 31.53 -8.62 6.64
N GLN A 104 31.43 -9.72 5.89
CA GLN A 104 30.66 -9.78 4.65
C GLN A 104 29.13 -9.68 4.89
N ALA A 105 28.62 -10.33 5.94
CA ALA A 105 27.22 -10.23 6.36
C ALA A 105 26.86 -8.79 6.78
N GLU A 106 27.77 -8.11 7.49
CA GLU A 106 27.61 -6.70 7.86
C GLU A 106 27.56 -5.80 6.61
N GLU A 107 28.42 -6.04 5.62
CA GLU A 107 28.37 -5.35 4.32
C GLU A 107 27.04 -5.57 3.60
N TYR A 108 26.49 -6.80 3.58
CA TYR A 108 25.19 -7.07 2.96
C TYR A 108 24.04 -6.35 3.68
N CYS A 109 24.03 -6.33 5.01
CA CYS A 109 23.05 -5.59 5.79
C CYS A 109 23.12 -4.08 5.50
N GLN A 110 24.34 -3.53 5.37
CA GLN A 110 24.54 -2.14 4.97
C GLN A 110 23.99 -1.88 3.56
N VAL A 111 24.25 -2.75 2.59
CA VAL A 111 23.72 -2.62 1.22
C VAL A 111 22.20 -2.71 1.20
N LEU A 112 21.59 -3.68 1.90
CA LEU A 112 20.14 -3.83 1.95
C LEU A 112 19.44 -2.66 2.64
N SER A 113 20.03 -2.13 3.71
CA SER A 113 19.50 -0.93 4.38
C SER A 113 19.59 0.32 3.47
N LEU A 114 20.66 0.43 2.67
CA LEU A 114 20.80 1.48 1.67
C LEU A 114 19.71 1.36 0.59
N VAL A 115 19.48 0.16 0.05
CA VAL A 115 18.45 -0.10 -0.96
C VAL A 115 17.06 0.22 -0.42
N SER A 116 16.74 -0.23 0.80
CA SER A 116 15.44 0.04 1.43
C SER A 116 15.22 1.55 1.60
N ARG A 117 16.23 2.27 2.08
CA ARG A 117 16.18 3.74 2.21
C ARG A 117 16.04 4.45 0.86
N GLN A 118 16.67 3.93 -0.20
CA GLN A 118 16.52 4.48 -1.55
C GLN A 118 15.11 4.25 -2.11
N LEU A 119 14.52 3.07 -1.89
CA LEU A 119 13.15 2.77 -2.27
C LEU A 119 12.16 3.68 -1.53
N ASP A 120 12.34 3.91 -0.22
CA ASP A 120 11.48 4.82 0.55
C ASP A 120 11.62 6.27 0.09
N ALA A 121 12.84 6.72 -0.19
CA ALA A 121 13.07 8.05 -0.74
C ALA A 121 12.42 8.22 -2.11
N HIS A 122 12.51 7.20 -2.98
CA HIS A 122 11.88 7.21 -4.30
C HIS A 122 10.35 7.21 -4.18
N ARG A 123 9.78 6.34 -3.32
CA ARG A 123 8.35 6.29 -3.01
C ARG A 123 7.87 7.67 -2.55
N THR A 124 8.52 8.26 -1.55
CA THR A 124 8.16 9.57 -1.02
C THR A 124 8.22 10.66 -2.09
N LYS A 125 9.23 10.62 -2.96
CA LYS A 125 9.38 11.57 -4.08
C LYS A 125 8.26 11.43 -5.11
N VAL A 126 7.95 10.21 -5.54
CA VAL A 126 6.89 9.94 -6.53
C VAL A 126 5.53 10.35 -5.96
N TRP A 127 5.22 9.95 -4.73
CA TRP A 127 3.96 10.34 -4.08
C TRP A 127 3.87 11.84 -3.82
N GLY A 128 4.98 12.50 -3.47
CA GLY A 128 5.05 13.94 -3.36
C GLY A 128 4.76 14.65 -4.69
N GLN A 129 5.29 14.14 -5.80
CA GLN A 129 5.01 14.66 -7.13
C GLN A 129 3.54 14.47 -7.51
N ILE A 130 2.98 13.27 -7.31
CA ILE A 130 1.56 13.01 -7.55
C ILE A 130 0.68 13.97 -6.74
N ALA A 131 1.02 14.19 -5.46
CA ALA A 131 0.30 15.13 -4.60
C ALA A 131 0.38 16.58 -5.11
N GLU A 132 1.55 17.04 -5.58
CA GLU A 132 1.71 18.37 -6.18
C GLU A 132 0.96 18.50 -7.51
N ASP A 133 0.98 17.48 -8.36
CA ASP A 133 0.24 17.46 -9.63
C ASP A 133 -1.29 17.51 -9.35
N HIS A 134 -1.73 16.83 -8.30
CA HIS A 134 -3.12 16.89 -7.82
C HIS A 134 -3.49 18.27 -7.26
N LYS A 135 -2.56 19.03 -6.66
CA LYS A 135 -2.83 20.43 -6.26
C LYS A 135 -3.09 21.32 -7.48
N GLY A 136 -2.38 21.11 -8.58
CA GLY A 136 -2.57 21.87 -9.83
C GLY A 136 -3.91 21.59 -10.52
N LEU A 137 -4.48 20.41 -10.32
CA LEU A 137 -5.81 20.04 -10.81
C LEU A 137 -6.95 20.79 -10.10
N GLY A 138 -6.65 21.58 -9.06
CA GLY A 138 -7.64 22.27 -8.22
C GLY A 138 -8.54 21.27 -7.49
N SER A 139 -9.42 21.74 -6.61
CA SER A 139 -10.42 20.80 -6.09
C SER A 139 -11.37 20.45 -7.25
N PHE A 140 -11.28 19.20 -7.70
CA PHE A 140 -12.19 18.65 -8.70
C PHE A 140 -13.65 18.89 -8.30
N ALA A 141 -13.93 18.84 -6.99
CA ALA A 141 -15.20 19.17 -6.37
C ALA A 141 -15.68 20.60 -6.73
N GLU A 142 -14.89 21.65 -6.51
CA GLU A 142 -15.29 23.03 -6.85
C GLU A 142 -15.50 23.20 -8.37
N ARG A 143 -14.67 22.57 -9.20
CA ARG A 143 -14.81 22.67 -10.66
C ARG A 143 -16.06 21.94 -11.17
N LEU A 144 -16.39 20.81 -10.55
CA LEU A 144 -17.60 20.03 -10.87
C LEU A 144 -18.86 20.75 -10.38
N GLU A 145 -18.85 21.37 -9.20
CA GLU A 145 -19.95 22.22 -8.71
C GLU A 145 -20.18 23.42 -9.62
N ALA A 146 -19.11 24.08 -10.08
CA ALA A 146 -19.22 25.19 -11.02
C ALA A 146 -19.84 24.74 -12.37
N LEU A 147 -19.47 23.54 -12.85
CA LEU A 147 -20.06 22.96 -14.06
C LEU A 147 -21.55 22.65 -13.87
N LEU A 148 -21.92 22.00 -12.76
CA LEU A 148 -23.31 21.69 -12.44
C LEU A 148 -24.16 22.96 -12.31
N THR A 149 -23.61 24.01 -11.69
CA THR A 149 -24.27 25.32 -11.59
C THR A 149 -24.50 25.95 -12.97
N SER A 150 -23.52 25.86 -13.87
CA SER A 150 -23.64 26.33 -15.25
C SER A 150 -24.70 25.55 -16.04
N CYS A 151 -24.72 24.21 -15.90
CA CYS A 151 -25.75 23.36 -16.52
C CYS A 151 -27.15 23.65 -15.99
N ALA A 152 -27.31 23.90 -14.69
CA ALA A 152 -28.57 24.31 -14.09
C ALA A 152 -29.05 25.66 -14.64
N ALA A 153 -28.15 26.64 -14.80
CA ALA A 153 -28.46 27.94 -15.38
C ALA A 153 -28.93 27.84 -16.84
N LEU A 154 -28.49 26.81 -17.58
CA LEU A 154 -28.94 26.49 -18.93
C LEU A 154 -30.26 25.70 -18.98
N GLY A 155 -30.86 25.42 -17.82
CA GLY A 155 -32.13 24.70 -17.69
C GLY A 155 -32.03 23.19 -17.84
N ALA A 156 -30.83 22.61 -17.68
CA ALA A 156 -30.68 21.16 -17.52
C ALA A 156 -31.15 20.74 -16.13
N ASP A 157 -31.83 19.59 -16.04
CA ASP A 157 -32.16 18.98 -14.77
C ASP A 157 -30.93 18.21 -14.24
N VAL A 158 -30.21 18.86 -13.32
CA VAL A 158 -28.99 18.34 -12.69
C VAL A 158 -29.19 18.11 -11.19
N ALA A 159 -30.42 18.14 -10.68
CA ALA A 159 -30.70 17.99 -9.25
C ALA A 159 -30.26 16.61 -8.73
N GLU A 160 -30.65 15.55 -9.44
CA GLU A 160 -30.28 14.16 -9.11
C GLU A 160 -28.77 13.94 -9.24
N LEU A 161 -28.16 14.45 -10.33
CA LEU A 161 -26.72 14.33 -10.56
C LEU A 161 -25.90 15.11 -9.52
N SER A 162 -26.36 16.30 -9.12
CA SER A 162 -25.71 17.11 -8.08
C SER A 162 -25.81 16.45 -6.71
N GLU A 163 -26.97 15.88 -6.37
CA GLU A 163 -27.13 15.16 -5.11
C GLU A 163 -26.26 13.90 -5.08
N GLN A 164 -26.25 13.12 -6.16
CA GLN A 164 -25.39 11.94 -6.29
C GLN A 164 -23.91 12.30 -6.18
N THR A 165 -23.47 13.36 -6.87
CA THR A 165 -22.09 13.85 -6.80
C THR A 165 -21.73 14.30 -5.38
N ARG A 166 -22.64 14.99 -4.69
CA ARG A 166 -22.45 15.43 -3.30
C ARG A 166 -22.34 14.23 -2.36
N LEU A 167 -23.18 13.22 -2.53
CA LEU A 167 -23.15 11.98 -1.76
C LEU A 167 -21.86 11.19 -2.03
N GLU A 168 -21.42 11.11 -3.28
CA GLU A 168 -20.16 10.45 -3.64
C GLU A 168 -18.94 11.19 -3.08
N LEU A 169 -18.92 12.53 -3.09
CA LEU A 169 -17.86 13.32 -2.47
C LEU A 169 -17.88 13.25 -0.93
N GLN A 170 -19.05 13.24 -0.31
CA GLN A 170 -19.18 13.01 1.14
C GLN A 170 -18.75 11.60 1.53
N LEU A 171 -19.10 10.61 0.70
CA LEU A 171 -18.64 9.24 0.85
C LEU A 171 -17.14 9.12 0.55
N GLN A 172 -16.54 9.87 -0.38
CA GLN A 172 -15.09 9.84 -0.62
C GLN A 172 -14.28 10.59 0.44
N GLY A 173 -14.85 11.63 1.06
CA GLY A 173 -14.27 12.29 2.23
C GLY A 173 -14.34 11.45 3.52
N SER A 174 -15.10 10.34 3.50
CA SER A 174 -15.28 9.42 4.64
C SER A 174 -14.99 7.94 4.31
N LYS A 175 -14.77 7.59 3.06
CA LYS A 175 -14.36 6.25 2.62
C LYS A 175 -12.86 6.23 2.57
N ALA A 176 -12.31 5.36 3.41
CA ALA A 176 -11.02 4.76 3.21
C ALA A 176 -10.81 4.48 1.70
N PRO A 177 -9.60 4.75 1.19
CA PRO A 177 -9.29 4.63 -0.22
C PRO A 177 -9.79 3.29 -0.80
N GLY A 178 -10.23 3.27 -2.08
CA GLY A 178 -10.68 2.04 -2.74
C GLY A 178 -9.68 0.90 -2.55
N ALA A 179 -10.12 -0.37 -2.51
CA ALA A 179 -9.34 -1.53 -2.02
C ALA A 179 -7.84 -1.56 -2.41
N GLU A 180 -7.50 -1.04 -3.59
CA GLU A 180 -6.13 -0.90 -4.12
C GLU A 180 -5.33 0.24 -3.44
N ALA A 181 -5.96 1.39 -3.22
CA ALA A 181 -5.40 2.46 -2.40
C ALA A 181 -5.52 2.15 -0.88
N ALA A 182 -6.51 1.36 -0.41
CA ALA A 182 -6.48 0.82 0.96
C ALA A 182 -5.30 -0.12 1.17
N ALA A 183 -4.92 -0.91 0.16
CA ALA A 183 -3.69 -1.71 0.19
C ALA A 183 -2.43 -0.84 0.20
N ALA A 184 -2.43 0.29 -0.52
CA ALA A 184 -1.32 1.25 -0.47
C ALA A 184 -1.16 1.94 0.90
N TRP A 185 -2.24 1.98 1.70
CA TRP A 185 -2.30 2.53 3.06
C TRP A 185 -2.30 1.44 4.15
N ALA A 186 -2.27 0.17 3.75
CA ALA A 186 -2.14 -0.97 4.66
C ALA A 186 -0.72 -1.00 5.22
N LEU A 187 -0.47 -0.12 6.19
CA LEU A 187 0.73 -0.21 7.00
C LEU A 187 0.57 -1.36 7.99
N PRO A 188 1.55 -2.28 8.07
CA PRO A 188 1.55 -3.28 9.11
C PRO A 188 1.57 -2.58 10.48
N LEU A 189 0.65 -2.95 11.37
CA LEU A 189 0.54 -2.39 12.73
C LEU A 189 1.65 -2.88 13.68
N GLY A 190 2.78 -3.36 13.15
CA GLY A 190 3.88 -3.89 13.95
C GLY A 190 3.64 -5.26 14.59
N LEU A 191 2.56 -5.96 14.21
CA LEU A 191 2.29 -7.32 14.70
C LEU A 191 3.34 -8.34 14.24
N ALA A 192 3.87 -8.16 13.03
CA ALA A 192 4.88 -9.04 12.43
C ALA A 192 6.33 -8.60 12.71
N ASP A 193 6.57 -7.37 13.15
CA ASP A 193 7.91 -6.78 13.24
C ASP A 193 8.32 -6.46 14.69
N GLU A 194 7.58 -6.97 15.68
CA GLU A 194 7.76 -6.71 17.13
C GLU A 194 7.59 -5.26 17.60
N ASP A 195 7.32 -4.32 16.69
CA ASP A 195 6.98 -2.92 16.99
C ASP A 195 5.78 -2.80 17.95
N LEU A 196 4.78 -3.68 17.79
CA LEU A 196 3.71 -3.81 18.76
C LEU A 196 4.23 -4.62 19.95
N ARG A 197 4.24 -4.06 21.16
CA ARG A 197 4.75 -4.76 22.34
C ARG A 197 3.85 -5.92 22.76
N SER A 198 4.43 -6.96 23.36
CA SER A 198 3.70 -8.18 23.73
C SER A 198 2.65 -7.94 24.82
N GLU A 199 2.80 -6.90 25.65
CA GLU A 199 1.81 -6.54 26.68
C GLU A 199 0.50 -6.04 26.08
N CYS A 200 0.52 -5.58 24.81
CA CYS A 200 -0.66 -5.18 24.07
C CYS A 200 -1.48 -6.38 23.58
N ILE A 201 -0.94 -7.60 23.62
CA ILE A 201 -1.62 -8.79 23.14
C ILE A 201 -2.17 -9.57 24.35
N SER A 202 -3.49 -9.70 24.40
CA SER A 202 -4.20 -10.43 25.44
C SER A 202 -5.00 -11.59 24.83
N VAL A 203 -5.07 -12.70 25.55
CA VAL A 203 -5.74 -13.93 25.10
C VAL A 203 -6.63 -14.47 26.21
N SER A 204 -7.74 -15.11 25.83
CA SER A 204 -8.70 -15.73 26.75
C SER A 204 -8.09 -16.86 27.59
N SER A 205 -7.24 -17.69 26.97
CA SER A 205 -6.58 -18.83 27.60
C SER A 205 -5.14 -18.99 27.12
N ASN A 206 -4.36 -19.83 27.80
CA ASN A 206 -2.95 -20.10 27.44
C ASN A 206 -2.09 -18.82 27.33
N LYS A 207 -2.11 -18.00 28.40
CA LYS A 207 -1.47 -16.67 28.42
C LYS A 207 0.04 -16.69 28.16
N GLU A 208 0.69 -17.80 28.47
CA GLU A 208 2.13 -17.99 28.22
C GLU A 208 2.44 -18.01 26.71
N ALA A 209 1.48 -18.41 25.87
CA ALA A 209 1.60 -18.39 24.42
C ALA A 209 1.05 -17.11 23.76
N ALA A 210 0.60 -16.12 24.55
CA ALA A 210 0.01 -14.88 24.01
C ALA A 210 1.00 -14.10 23.13
N SER A 211 2.26 -14.04 23.56
CA SER A 211 3.34 -13.37 22.81
C SER A 211 3.62 -14.02 21.46
N CYS A 212 3.22 -15.29 21.27
CA CYS A 212 3.40 -16.04 20.04
C CYS A 212 2.25 -15.80 19.03
N ALA A 213 1.22 -15.02 19.38
CA ALA A 213 0.09 -14.69 18.49
C ALA A 213 0.46 -13.63 17.43
N ARG A 214 1.58 -13.82 16.72
CA ARG A 214 2.14 -12.86 15.75
C ARG A 214 2.29 -13.50 14.37
N LEU A 215 2.23 -12.67 13.33
CA LEU A 215 2.43 -13.13 11.96
C LEU A 215 3.94 -13.35 11.72
N LEU A 216 4.26 -14.41 10.97
CA LEU A 216 5.58 -14.79 10.44
C LEU A 216 6.70 -13.73 10.60
N GLY A 217 7.72 -14.04 11.41
CA GLY A 217 8.94 -13.21 11.52
C GLY A 217 9.10 -12.49 12.85
N GLY A 218 8.01 -11.98 13.44
CA GLY A 218 8.04 -11.19 14.69
C GLY A 218 7.92 -12.02 15.96
N VAL A 219 8.21 -13.31 15.85
CA VAL A 219 8.31 -14.19 16.99
C VAL A 219 9.78 -14.50 17.11
N ASP A 220 10.47 -13.85 18.05
CA ASP A 220 11.83 -14.23 18.38
C ASP A 220 11.90 -15.74 18.65
N LYS A 221 12.44 -16.47 17.66
CA LYS A 221 12.52 -17.93 17.68
C LYS A 221 13.42 -18.44 18.80
N ALA A 222 14.26 -17.57 19.38
CA ALA A 222 15.04 -17.90 20.56
C ALA A 222 14.21 -17.90 21.84
N HIS A 223 13.11 -17.13 21.90
CA HIS A 223 12.29 -16.93 23.09
C HIS A 223 10.88 -17.53 23.01
N ALA A 224 10.44 -17.91 21.81
CA ALA A 224 9.12 -18.51 21.61
C ALA A 224 9.21 -20.03 21.48
N ALA A 225 8.67 -20.73 22.48
CA ALA A 225 8.52 -22.18 22.45
C ALA A 225 7.45 -22.65 21.44
N TYR A 226 6.62 -21.75 20.92
CA TYR A 226 5.44 -22.07 20.12
C TYR A 226 5.41 -21.25 18.81
N GLY A 227 4.95 -21.88 17.72
CA GLY A 227 4.81 -21.23 16.41
C GLY A 227 3.56 -20.37 16.24
N GLY A 228 2.81 -20.14 17.32
CA GLY A 228 1.52 -19.46 17.32
C GLY A 228 0.84 -19.56 18.68
N TRP A 229 -0.22 -18.78 18.88
CA TRP A 229 -1.13 -19.02 19.99
C TRP A 229 -2.12 -20.14 19.65
N THR A 230 -2.44 -20.97 20.64
CA THR A 230 -3.48 -22.00 20.54
C THR A 230 -4.27 -21.98 21.84
N PRO A 231 -5.61 -21.92 21.79
CA PRO A 231 -6.43 -21.90 22.99
C PRO A 231 -6.31 -23.21 23.75
N ALA A 232 -6.54 -23.16 25.06
CA ALA A 232 -6.50 -24.36 25.92
C ALA A 232 -7.61 -25.36 25.59
N ARG A 233 -8.72 -24.89 25.02
CA ARG A 233 -9.85 -25.71 24.54
C ARG A 233 -10.38 -25.09 23.25
N ASP A 234 -10.82 -25.93 22.32
CA ASP A 234 -11.51 -25.45 21.12
C ASP A 234 -12.94 -25.05 21.49
N SER A 235 -13.18 -23.74 21.64
CA SER A 235 -14.44 -23.16 22.09
C SER A 235 -14.69 -21.84 21.36
N PRO A 236 -15.95 -21.52 21.00
CA PRO A 236 -16.30 -20.25 20.37
C PRO A 236 -16.11 -19.03 21.29
N GLU A 237 -15.89 -19.26 22.58
CA GLU A 237 -15.63 -18.19 23.57
C GLU A 237 -14.15 -17.78 23.64
N GLU A 238 -13.27 -18.47 22.92
CA GLU A 238 -11.83 -18.18 22.91
C GLU A 238 -11.51 -17.02 21.95
N TYR A 239 -10.61 -16.13 22.37
CA TYR A 239 -10.28 -14.93 21.61
C TYR A 239 -8.83 -14.48 21.82
N VAL A 240 -8.34 -13.72 20.83
CA VAL A 240 -7.11 -12.91 20.90
C VAL A 240 -7.52 -11.46 20.72
N GLN A 241 -7.14 -10.60 21.66
CA GLN A 241 -7.41 -9.18 21.65
C GLN A 241 -6.08 -8.41 21.61
N VAL A 242 -6.01 -7.44 20.70
CA VAL A 242 -4.84 -6.57 20.54
C VAL A 242 -5.24 -5.15 20.95
N ASP A 243 -4.56 -4.61 21.96
CA ASP A 243 -4.72 -3.24 22.43
C ASP A 243 -3.80 -2.30 21.66
N LEU A 244 -4.39 -1.41 20.86
CA LEU A 244 -3.66 -0.40 20.09
C LEU A 244 -3.35 0.87 20.89
N GLY A 245 -3.74 0.94 22.17
CA GLY A 245 -3.49 2.07 23.06
C GLY A 245 -4.38 3.30 22.83
N GLY A 246 -5.20 3.30 21.78
CA GLY A 246 -6.13 4.37 21.42
C GLY A 246 -6.77 4.17 20.05
N PRO A 247 -7.71 5.04 19.66
CA PRO A 247 -8.28 5.00 18.32
C PRO A 247 -7.20 5.32 17.26
N PHE A 248 -7.06 4.43 16.29
CA PHE A 248 -6.22 4.59 15.10
C PHE A 248 -7.13 4.96 13.91
N TRP A 249 -6.83 6.07 13.22
CA TRP A 249 -7.53 6.55 12.02
C TRP A 249 -6.54 6.95 10.93
#